data_AF-A0A2V5JYR0-F1
#
_entry.id   AF-A0A2V5JYR0-F1
#
_cell.length_a   1.000
_cell.length_b   1.000
_cell.length_c   1.000
_cell.angle_alpha   90.00
_cell.angle_beta   90.00
_cell.angle_gamma   90.00
#
_symmetry.space_group_name_H-M   'P 1'
#
loop_
_entity.id
_entity.type
_entity.pdbx_description
1 polymer ?
#
loop_
_entity_poly.entity_id
_entity_poly.type
_entity_poly.pdbx_seq_one_letter_code
_entity_poly.pdbx_strand_id
1 'polypeptide(L)'
;MIESRVAGGQDWIDKGIQSVRIGRVMNRNPIKQTTRWFFCAFLFGFPVFGSSAATLDDLKKLEIICFVPSHLPQGFRLKAVEITYDEVGPDENKEPRFPLYSLEYGNGWSATFSIESAREGIGDRNIMEDEENAEETEIKTPLGPMYLIYRPKGKEGRKDEIKANWVEDSNMKAEKAKDPQGHPSLGRFHGFSASGITLAEFTKIVQSLHPIGHEKAATSATAAAAQSSALKIHPKVFNMIDCWISDSESPVVTEINLDAVEKNGNQFNTDDVKADGEWTRCPTSESKEGFMRYRVLESKGNHYKIECQENGGGTLTTASLSSSRLKNGIFAATASR
;
A
#
# COMPACT_ATOMS: atom_id res chain seq x y z
N MET A 1 -58.78 -37.28 35.72
CA MET A 1 -58.97 -36.15 36.66
C MET A 1 -58.14 -35.02 36.11
N ILE A 2 -58.60 -34.13 35.22
CA ILE A 2 -59.71 -33.15 35.29
C ILE A 2 -59.63 -32.23 36.52
N GLU A 3 -59.33 -30.96 36.19
CA GLU A 3 -59.65 -29.67 36.82
C GLU A 3 -59.12 -29.30 38.23
N SER A 4 -58.45 -28.15 38.29
CA SER A 4 -59.10 -26.87 38.63
C SER A 4 -58.20 -25.71 38.14
N ARG A 5 -58.68 -24.84 37.24
CA ARG A 5 -59.30 -23.50 37.47
C ARG A 5 -58.34 -22.47 38.10
N VAL A 6 -58.33 -21.17 37.80
CA VAL A 6 -58.80 -20.23 36.76
C VAL A 6 -58.48 -18.82 37.31
N ALA A 7 -58.38 -17.81 36.44
CA ALA A 7 -58.38 -16.35 36.70
C ALA A 7 -57.03 -15.76 37.20
N GLY A 8 -56.40 -14.80 36.52
CA GLY A 8 -56.93 -13.49 36.11
C GLY A 8 -56.74 -12.54 37.31
N GLY A 9 -55.88 -11.53 37.32
CA GLY A 9 -55.70 -10.44 36.37
C GLY A 9 -55.87 -9.14 37.18
N GLN A 10 -54.83 -8.30 37.19
CA GLN A 10 -54.79 -6.86 37.49
C GLN A 10 -55.21 -6.28 38.87
N ASP A 11 -54.32 -5.38 39.32
CA ASP A 11 -54.57 -4.09 39.97
C ASP A 11 -54.79 -3.89 41.49
N TRP A 12 -53.69 -3.45 42.12
CA TRP A 12 -53.51 -2.18 42.86
C TRP A 12 -54.55 -1.76 43.92
N ILE A 13 -54.13 -1.76 45.20
CA ILE A 13 -53.80 -0.59 46.05
C ILE A 13 -53.63 -1.11 47.50
N ASP A 14 -52.44 -0.93 48.10
CA ASP A 14 -52.35 -0.19 49.37
C ASP A 14 -50.90 0.14 49.82
N LYS A 15 -50.76 1.35 50.36
CA LYS A 15 -49.73 1.89 51.29
C LYS A 15 -48.36 2.38 50.78
N GLY A 16 -48.22 3.71 50.77
CA GLY A 16 -47.33 4.41 51.70
C GLY A 16 -46.10 5.13 51.12
N ILE A 17 -46.20 6.46 50.97
CA ILE A 17 -45.12 7.39 50.57
C ILE A 17 -44.60 8.17 51.80
N GLN A 18 -43.27 8.23 51.98
CA GLN A 18 -42.48 9.34 52.57
C GLN A 18 -41.07 9.34 51.92
N SER A 19 -40.71 10.30 51.06
CA SER A 19 -40.08 11.63 51.30
C SER A 19 -38.65 11.58 51.91
N VAL A 20 -37.55 11.77 51.14
CA VAL A 20 -36.91 13.02 50.67
C VAL A 20 -35.94 13.68 51.70
N ARG A 21 -34.63 13.81 51.36
CA ARG A 21 -33.74 15.02 51.44
C ARG A 21 -32.25 14.71 51.75
N ILE A 22 -31.33 15.05 50.83
CA ILE A 22 -30.45 16.26 50.74
C ILE A 22 -29.17 16.18 51.59
N GLY A 23 -28.02 16.45 50.96
CA GLY A 23 -26.78 16.84 51.67
C GLY A 23 -25.52 17.01 50.81
N ARG A 24 -25.48 18.03 49.94
CA ARG A 24 -24.24 18.67 49.45
C ARG A 24 -23.85 19.75 50.48
N VAL A 25 -22.55 19.94 50.77
CA VAL A 25 -21.83 21.22 51.04
C VAL A 25 -20.55 20.99 51.88
N MET A 26 -19.39 21.09 51.20
CA MET A 26 -18.27 22.03 51.42
C MET A 26 -17.65 22.29 52.82
N ASN A 27 -16.32 22.10 52.85
CA ASN A 27 -15.26 23.11 53.13
C ASN A 27 -14.59 23.14 54.53
N ARG A 28 -13.27 22.87 54.59
CA ARG A 28 -12.16 23.83 54.87
C ARG A 28 -10.85 23.13 55.31
N ASN A 29 -9.75 23.45 54.61
CA ASN A 29 -8.34 23.13 54.92
C ASN A 29 -7.87 23.72 56.27
N PRO A 30 -6.75 23.23 56.85
CA PRO A 30 -5.44 23.86 56.58
C PRO A 30 -4.24 22.88 56.47
N ILE A 31 -3.44 23.10 55.42
CA ILE A 31 -1.97 23.28 55.44
C ILE A 31 -1.14 22.25 56.24
N LYS A 32 -0.33 21.45 55.51
CA LYS A 32 1.13 21.54 55.56
C LYS A 32 1.74 20.98 54.27
N GLN A 33 2.37 21.88 53.52
CA GLN A 33 3.30 21.60 52.44
C GLN A 33 4.43 20.69 52.96
N THR A 34 4.70 19.60 52.24
CA THR A 34 6.08 19.16 52.05
C THR A 34 6.26 18.79 50.58
N THR A 35 6.73 19.79 49.85
CA THR A 35 7.43 19.68 48.58
C THR A 35 8.46 18.55 48.64
N ARG A 36 8.32 17.54 47.79
CA ARG A 36 9.46 16.80 47.25
C ARG A 36 9.29 16.70 45.75
N TRP A 37 9.89 17.68 45.09
CA TRP A 37 10.31 17.57 43.70
C TRP A 37 11.19 16.34 43.57
N PHE A 38 10.70 15.30 42.90
CA PHE A 38 11.57 14.35 42.23
C PHE A 38 11.67 14.80 40.77
N PHE A 39 12.56 15.76 40.53
CA PHE A 39 13.23 15.87 39.24
C PHE A 39 14.13 14.64 39.12
N CYS A 40 13.60 13.54 38.57
CA CYS A 40 14.45 12.52 37.98
C CYS A 40 14.87 13.04 36.61
N ALA A 41 15.89 13.90 36.62
CA ALA A 41 16.70 14.17 35.45
C ALA A 41 17.43 12.87 35.10
N PHE A 42 16.80 12.01 34.31
CA PHE A 42 17.56 11.08 33.46
C PHE A 42 18.18 11.93 32.35
N LEU A 43 19.36 12.49 32.67
CA LEU A 43 20.34 12.82 31.65
C LEU A 43 20.80 11.49 31.06
N PHE A 44 20.00 10.91 30.17
CA PHE A 44 20.54 10.05 29.13
C PHE A 44 21.40 10.98 28.27
N GLY A 45 22.68 11.04 28.61
CA GLY A 45 23.71 11.36 27.64
C GLY A 45 23.62 10.29 26.57
N PHE A 46 22.72 10.46 25.60
CA PHE A 46 22.85 9.78 24.34
C PHE A 46 24.24 10.14 23.84
N PRO A 47 25.15 9.17 23.63
CA PRO A 47 26.25 9.45 22.74
C PRO A 47 25.56 9.85 21.44
N VAL A 48 25.71 11.12 21.06
CA VAL A 48 25.45 11.56 19.69
C VAL A 48 26.53 10.89 18.86
N PHE A 49 26.37 9.59 18.64
CA PHE A 49 26.87 8.97 17.44
C PHE A 49 26.18 9.72 16.33
N GLY A 50 26.94 10.45 15.53
CA GLY A 50 26.45 10.95 14.27
C GLY A 50 26.06 9.75 13.41
N SER A 51 24.85 9.24 13.63
CA SER A 51 24.22 8.27 12.76
C SER A 51 23.99 8.99 11.45
N SER A 52 24.76 8.60 10.44
CA SER A 52 24.30 8.73 9.07
C SER A 52 22.86 8.22 9.04
N ALA A 53 21.90 9.06 8.68
CA ALA A 53 20.54 8.60 8.43
C ALA A 53 20.61 7.46 7.41
N ALA A 54 19.94 6.34 7.69
CA ALA A 54 19.89 5.24 6.74
C ALA A 54 19.21 5.70 5.44
N THR A 55 19.51 5.01 4.35
CA THR A 55 18.95 5.31 3.03
C THR A 55 18.26 4.10 2.44
N LEU A 56 17.46 4.30 1.38
CA LEU A 56 16.87 3.18 0.64
C LEU A 56 17.94 2.25 0.05
N ASP A 57 19.15 2.76 -0.24
CA ASP A 57 20.26 1.94 -0.72
C ASP A 57 20.83 1.03 0.38
N ASP A 58 20.67 1.39 1.64
CA ASP A 58 21.05 0.53 2.77
C ASP A 58 20.05 -0.62 2.95
N LEU A 59 18.76 -0.39 2.70
CA LEU A 59 17.74 -1.46 2.70
C LEU A 59 18.02 -2.51 1.62
N LYS A 60 18.54 -2.12 0.46
CA LYS A 60 18.92 -3.06 -0.62
C LYS A 60 20.03 -4.04 -0.21
N LYS A 61 20.80 -3.71 0.83
CA LYS A 61 21.90 -4.55 1.33
C LYS A 61 21.43 -5.57 2.36
N LEU A 62 20.18 -5.45 2.83
CA LEU A 62 19.60 -6.39 3.79
C LEU A 62 19.18 -7.68 3.08
N GLU A 63 19.31 -8.82 3.76
CA GLU A 63 18.89 -10.13 3.26
C GLU A 63 17.37 -10.35 3.38
N ILE A 64 16.69 -9.46 4.12
CA ILE A 64 15.25 -9.49 4.32
C ILE A 64 14.52 -8.74 3.21
N ILE A 65 13.28 -9.13 2.95
CA ILE A 65 12.44 -8.44 1.98
C ILE A 65 12.02 -7.11 2.61
N CYS A 66 12.40 -5.99 1.98
CA CYS A 66 11.92 -4.67 2.36
C CYS A 66 11.00 -4.12 1.27
N PHE A 67 9.85 -3.57 1.63
CA PHE A 67 8.87 -3.01 0.70
C PHE A 67 8.96 -1.49 0.60
N VAL A 68 8.79 -0.98 -0.61
CA VAL A 68 8.62 0.45 -0.90
C VAL A 68 7.42 0.66 -1.83
N PRO A 69 6.66 1.76 -1.71
CA PRO A 69 5.58 2.07 -2.64
C PRO A 69 6.13 2.67 -3.93
N SER A 70 5.58 2.27 -5.08
CA SER A 70 5.82 2.95 -6.37
C SER A 70 4.85 4.12 -6.60
N HIS A 71 3.77 4.20 -5.83
CA HIS A 71 2.80 5.29 -5.86
C HIS A 71 2.68 5.97 -4.50
N LEU A 72 2.68 7.30 -4.51
CA LEU A 72 2.42 8.13 -3.34
C LEU A 72 1.47 9.28 -3.73
N PRO A 73 0.58 9.72 -2.83
CA PRO A 73 -0.25 10.89 -3.06
C PRO A 73 0.59 12.15 -3.30
N GLN A 74 0.02 13.12 -4.01
CA GLN A 74 0.72 14.36 -4.35
C GLN A 74 1.31 15.02 -3.10
N GLY A 75 2.61 15.34 -3.16
CA GLY A 75 3.34 16.01 -2.08
C GLY A 75 3.98 15.08 -1.05
N PHE A 76 3.63 13.79 -1.03
CA PHE A 76 4.31 12.82 -0.17
C PHE A 76 5.76 12.62 -0.62
N ARG A 77 6.66 12.57 0.36
CA ARG A 77 8.09 12.26 0.17
C ARG A 77 8.56 11.38 1.32
N LEU A 78 9.59 10.58 1.07
CA LEU A 78 10.28 9.84 2.10
C LEU A 78 10.84 10.82 3.15
N LYS A 79 10.53 10.57 4.43
CA LYS A 79 10.92 11.37 5.59
C LYS A 79 12.03 10.69 6.38
N ALA A 80 11.84 9.41 6.66
CA ALA A 80 12.77 8.63 7.47
C ALA A 80 12.94 7.23 6.89
N VAL A 81 14.16 6.74 6.99
CA VAL A 81 14.52 5.33 6.82
C VAL A 81 15.24 4.96 8.10
N GLU A 82 14.74 3.94 8.78
CA GLU A 82 15.35 3.41 9.98
C GLU A 82 15.66 1.94 9.78
N ILE A 83 16.87 1.54 10.15
CA ILE A 83 17.28 0.14 10.26
C ILE A 83 17.54 -0.10 11.73
N THR A 84 16.69 -0.89 12.34
CA THR A 84 16.83 -1.33 13.73
C THR A 84 17.15 -2.82 13.75
N TYR A 85 17.31 -3.36 14.95
CA TYR A 85 17.60 -4.76 15.15
C TYR A 85 16.75 -5.27 16.30
N ASP A 86 16.33 -6.53 16.22
CA ASP A 86 15.56 -7.15 17.31
C ASP A 86 16.28 -7.02 18.66
N GLU A 87 15.49 -6.82 19.71
CA GLU A 87 15.99 -6.79 21.08
C GLU A 87 16.26 -8.22 21.56
N VAL A 88 17.47 -8.43 22.09
CA VAL A 88 17.91 -9.72 22.62
C VAL A 88 17.32 -9.90 24.01
N GLY A 89 16.66 -11.04 24.26
CA GLY A 89 16.14 -11.35 25.59
C GLY A 89 17.24 -11.40 26.65
N PRO A 90 16.93 -11.17 27.94
CA PRO A 90 17.95 -11.10 29.01
C PRO A 90 18.78 -12.38 29.16
N ASP A 91 18.28 -13.52 28.68
CA ASP A 91 18.92 -14.84 28.75
C ASP A 91 19.54 -15.30 27.41
N GLU A 92 19.43 -14.50 26.34
CA GLU A 92 19.96 -14.83 25.02
C GLU A 92 21.41 -14.36 24.88
N ASN A 93 22.34 -15.30 25.03
CA ASN A 93 23.75 -15.03 24.84
C ASN A 93 24.09 -14.81 23.37
N LYS A 94 24.32 -13.54 22.97
CA LYS A 94 25.08 -13.15 21.76
C LYS A 94 24.56 -13.75 20.44
N GLU A 95 23.25 -13.87 20.28
CA GLU A 95 22.66 -14.27 19.01
C GLU A 95 22.81 -13.18 17.92
N PRO A 96 22.79 -13.57 16.63
CA PRO A 96 22.80 -12.59 15.55
C PRO A 96 21.59 -11.67 15.68
N ARG A 97 21.86 -10.37 15.75
CA ARG A 97 20.86 -9.32 15.68
C ARG A 97 20.28 -9.30 14.27
N PHE A 98 19.00 -9.66 14.16
CA PHE A 98 18.30 -9.66 12.89
C PHE A 98 17.81 -8.26 12.55
N PRO A 99 18.01 -7.78 11.31
CA PRO A 99 17.63 -6.42 10.94
C PRO A 99 16.11 -6.31 10.83
N LEU A 100 15.60 -5.17 11.25
CA LEU A 100 14.26 -4.66 10.99
C LEU A 100 14.40 -3.33 10.24
N TYR A 101 13.35 -2.93 9.54
CA TYR A 101 13.27 -1.64 8.89
C TYR A 101 11.96 -0.92 9.21
N SER A 102 12.03 0.40 9.18
CA SER A 102 10.88 1.30 9.18
C SER A 102 11.05 2.39 8.14
N LEU A 103 9.96 2.74 7.46
CA LEU A 103 9.89 3.83 6.51
C LEU A 103 8.76 4.76 6.89
N GLU A 104 9.03 6.06 6.87
CA GLU A 104 8.00 7.08 7.02
C GLU A 104 7.96 7.95 5.76
N TYR A 105 6.76 8.14 5.22
CA TYR A 105 6.46 9.06 4.14
C TYR A 105 5.51 10.13 4.65
N GLY A 106 5.66 11.36 4.19
CA GLY A 106 4.72 12.41 4.54
C GLY A 106 4.77 13.61 3.60
N ASN A 107 3.71 14.40 3.62
CA ASN A 107 3.60 15.61 2.81
C ASN A 107 4.21 16.87 3.47
N GLY A 108 4.75 16.73 4.69
CA GLY A 108 5.28 17.85 5.47
C GLY A 108 4.22 18.65 6.24
N TRP A 109 2.96 18.22 6.20
CA TRP A 109 1.87 18.71 7.05
C TRP A 109 1.37 17.58 7.95
N SER A 110 0.08 17.24 7.89
CA SER A 110 -0.56 16.26 8.78
C SER A 110 -0.73 14.86 8.18
N ALA A 111 -0.34 14.66 6.92
CA ALA A 111 -0.59 13.39 6.23
C ALA A 111 0.69 12.55 6.17
N THR A 112 0.60 11.31 6.65
CA THR A 112 1.71 10.37 6.74
C THR A 112 1.29 8.98 6.27
N PHE A 113 2.28 8.18 5.88
CA PHE A 113 2.16 6.76 5.61
C PHE A 113 3.44 6.09 6.08
N SER A 114 3.31 4.98 6.82
CA SER A 114 4.45 4.28 7.41
C SER A 114 4.41 2.79 7.11
N ILE A 115 5.60 2.23 6.97
CA ILE A 115 5.85 0.78 6.83
C ILE A 115 6.76 0.37 7.97
N GLU A 116 6.38 -0.66 8.71
CA GLU A 116 7.18 -1.22 9.80
C GLU A 116 7.37 -2.72 9.58
N SER A 117 8.54 -3.25 9.94
CA SER A 117 8.81 -4.69 9.91
C SER A 117 9.02 -5.27 11.30
N ALA A 118 8.62 -6.53 11.49
CA ALA A 118 8.83 -7.29 12.72
C ALA A 118 9.22 -8.72 12.40
N ARG A 119 10.08 -9.31 13.22
CA ARG A 119 10.50 -10.72 13.08
C ARG A 119 9.48 -11.68 13.68
N GLU A 120 8.95 -11.36 14.85
CA GLU A 120 8.00 -12.21 15.56
C GLU A 120 6.57 -11.71 15.45
N GLY A 121 5.62 -12.62 15.66
CA GLY A 121 4.20 -12.34 15.58
C GLY A 121 3.78 -11.33 16.62
N ILE A 122 3.78 -10.05 16.24
CA ILE A 122 3.14 -9.01 17.02
C ILE A 122 1.63 -9.28 16.90
N GLY A 123 0.98 -9.56 18.02
CA GLY A 123 -0.48 -9.72 18.05
C GLY A 123 -1.18 -8.54 17.36
N ASP A 124 -2.37 -8.78 16.81
CA ASP A 124 -3.07 -7.86 15.91
C ASP A 124 -2.98 -6.40 16.40
N ARG A 125 -2.09 -5.60 15.80
CA ARG A 125 -2.01 -4.15 16.07
C ARG A 125 -3.14 -3.37 15.42
N ASN A 126 -4.12 -4.04 14.82
CA ASN A 126 -5.39 -3.46 14.39
C ASN A 126 -6.32 -3.19 15.58
N ILE A 127 -5.76 -2.67 16.67
CA ILE A 127 -6.52 -2.22 17.82
C ILE A 127 -6.43 -0.70 17.82
N MET A 128 -7.60 -0.06 17.83
CA MET A 128 -7.73 1.37 18.06
C MET A 128 -8.27 1.61 19.46
N GLU A 129 -7.76 2.63 20.15
CA GLU A 129 -8.26 3.00 21.48
C GLU A 129 -9.73 3.45 21.46
N ASP A 130 -10.18 4.01 20.33
CA ASP A 130 -11.54 4.52 20.10
C ASP A 130 -12.27 3.66 19.07
N GLU A 131 -12.60 2.43 19.46
CA GLU A 131 -13.31 1.47 18.60
C GLU A 131 -14.72 1.96 18.22
N GLU A 132 -15.37 2.75 19.06
CA GLU A 132 -16.72 3.29 18.81
C GLU A 132 -16.75 4.18 17.55
N ASN A 133 -15.67 4.91 17.30
CA ASN A 133 -15.51 5.77 16.13
C ASN A 133 -14.66 5.14 15.01
N ALA A 134 -14.33 3.85 15.13
CA ALA A 134 -13.57 3.12 14.15
C ALA A 134 -14.45 2.24 13.25
N GLU A 135 -13.93 1.90 12.10
CA GLU A 135 -14.56 1.01 11.13
C GLU A 135 -13.53 0.02 10.60
N GLU A 136 -13.98 -1.21 10.38
CA GLU A 136 -13.18 -2.29 9.85
C GLU A 136 -13.54 -2.57 8.39
N THR A 137 -12.53 -2.82 7.57
CA THR A 137 -12.71 -3.23 6.18
C THR A 137 -11.60 -4.17 5.74
N GLU A 138 -11.80 -4.87 4.65
CA GLU A 138 -10.79 -5.74 4.03
C GLU A 138 -10.48 -5.24 2.63
N ILE A 139 -9.19 -5.13 2.30
CA ILE A 139 -8.71 -4.79 0.97
C ILE A 139 -7.83 -5.91 0.39
N LYS A 140 -7.82 -6.01 -0.94
CA LYS A 140 -6.92 -6.94 -1.64
C LYS A 140 -5.64 -6.22 -2.06
N THR A 141 -4.50 -6.81 -1.70
CA THR A 141 -3.17 -6.26 -1.94
C THR A 141 -2.26 -7.31 -2.59
N PRO A 142 -1.12 -6.91 -3.18
CA PRO A 142 -0.11 -7.85 -3.67
C PRO A 142 0.42 -8.82 -2.62
N LEU A 143 0.34 -8.46 -1.32
CA LEU A 143 0.79 -9.28 -0.20
C LEU A 143 -0.29 -10.25 0.30
N GLY A 144 -1.52 -10.13 -0.21
CA GLY A 144 -2.69 -10.90 0.22
C GLY A 144 -3.85 -10.01 0.69
N PRO A 145 -4.91 -10.62 1.26
CA PRO A 145 -5.95 -9.87 1.95
C PRO A 145 -5.35 -9.13 3.14
N MET A 146 -5.76 -7.88 3.32
CA MET A 146 -5.31 -7.00 4.39
C MET A 146 -6.53 -6.40 5.07
N TYR A 147 -6.63 -6.63 6.37
CA TYR A 147 -7.67 -6.08 7.22
C TYR A 147 -7.21 -4.72 7.72
N LEU A 148 -8.10 -3.73 7.63
CA LEU A 148 -7.85 -2.37 8.07
C LEU A 148 -8.84 -2.01 9.18
N ILE A 149 -8.35 -1.28 10.17
CA ILE A 149 -9.18 -0.50 11.09
C ILE A 149 -8.85 0.98 10.87
N TYR A 150 -9.87 1.83 10.79
CA TYR A 150 -9.66 3.26 10.58
C TYR A 150 -10.67 4.14 11.30
N ARG A 151 -10.27 5.38 11.60
CA ARG A 151 -11.14 6.42 12.15
C ARG A 151 -10.92 7.76 11.42
N PRO A 152 -11.96 8.59 11.26
CA PRO A 152 -13.33 8.37 11.72
C PRO A 152 -14.13 7.41 10.81
N LYS A 153 -15.05 6.66 11.42
CA LYS A 153 -16.04 5.78 10.78
C LYS A 153 -16.99 6.54 9.85
N GLY A 154 -17.38 5.93 8.74
CA GLY A 154 -18.47 6.36 7.84
C GLY A 154 -18.29 7.72 7.14
N LYS A 155 -17.28 8.52 7.52
CA LYS A 155 -16.97 9.78 6.85
C LYS A 155 -16.19 9.49 5.57
N GLU A 156 -16.74 9.89 4.44
CA GLU A 156 -15.97 9.99 3.20
C GLU A 156 -14.83 11.00 3.40
N GLY A 157 -13.67 10.73 2.78
CA GLY A 157 -12.51 11.61 2.87
C GLY A 157 -11.43 11.12 3.84
N ARG A 158 -10.63 12.07 4.33
CA ARG A 158 -9.38 11.80 5.05
C ARG A 158 -9.66 11.18 6.41
N LYS A 159 -8.86 10.17 6.74
CA LYS A 159 -8.88 9.45 8.01
C LYS A 159 -7.84 10.04 8.94
N ASP A 160 -8.19 10.17 10.20
CA ASP A 160 -7.25 10.59 11.25
C ASP A 160 -6.20 9.51 11.47
N GLU A 161 -6.62 8.24 11.33
CA GLU A 161 -5.74 7.09 11.50
C GLU A 161 -6.29 5.89 10.70
N ILE A 162 -5.39 5.15 10.04
CA ILE A 162 -5.63 3.87 9.37
C ILE A 162 -4.53 2.94 9.86
N LYS A 163 -4.90 1.74 10.32
CA LYS A 163 -3.97 0.67 10.69
C LYS A 163 -4.32 -0.59 9.91
N ALA A 164 -3.30 -1.25 9.38
CA ALA A 164 -3.40 -2.55 8.75
C ALA A 164 -2.87 -3.65 9.65
N ASN A 165 -3.45 -4.84 9.50
CA ASN A 165 -2.91 -6.02 10.16
C ASN A 165 -1.50 -6.29 9.63
N TRP A 166 -0.71 -6.97 10.44
CA TRP A 166 0.62 -7.37 10.04
C TRP A 166 0.54 -8.51 9.01
N VAL A 167 1.16 -8.30 7.84
CA VAL A 167 1.12 -9.26 6.74
C VAL A 167 2.45 -10.00 6.60
N GLU A 168 2.38 -11.32 6.45
CA GLU A 168 3.54 -12.18 6.24
C GLU A 168 4.09 -12.08 4.81
N ASP A 169 5.39 -11.86 4.67
CA ASP A 169 6.06 -12.00 3.39
C ASP A 169 6.30 -13.47 2.98
N SER A 170 6.85 -13.66 1.78
CA SER A 170 7.12 -14.99 1.23
C SER A 170 8.18 -15.76 2.01
N ASN A 171 9.17 -15.07 2.60
CA ASN A 171 10.22 -15.73 3.39
C ASN A 171 9.62 -16.25 4.70
N MET A 172 8.77 -15.45 5.35
CA MET A 172 8.06 -15.83 6.57
C MET A 172 7.20 -17.06 6.34
N LYS A 173 6.40 -17.07 5.27
CA LYS A 173 5.58 -18.23 4.89
C LYS A 173 6.44 -19.48 4.63
N ALA A 174 7.59 -19.33 3.97
CA ALA A 174 8.49 -20.43 3.66
C ALA A 174 9.22 -20.98 4.90
N GLU A 175 9.61 -20.14 5.85
CA GLU A 175 10.23 -20.55 7.11
C GLU A 175 9.22 -21.24 8.02
N LYS A 176 8.01 -20.66 8.19
CA LYS A 176 6.92 -21.29 8.96
C LYS A 176 6.47 -22.64 8.39
N ALA A 177 6.50 -22.81 7.07
CA ALA A 177 6.18 -24.09 6.44
C ALA A 177 7.21 -25.19 6.78
N LYS A 178 8.46 -24.83 7.07
CA LYS A 178 9.52 -25.76 7.47
C LYS A 178 9.46 -26.06 8.96
N ASP A 179 9.29 -25.02 9.77
CA ASP A 179 9.18 -25.13 11.22
C ASP A 179 8.15 -24.11 11.74
N PRO A 180 6.91 -24.56 12.04
CA PRO A 180 5.87 -23.67 12.55
C PRO A 180 6.17 -23.06 13.92
N GLN A 181 7.07 -23.67 14.69
CA GLN A 181 7.49 -23.19 16.02
C GLN A 181 8.87 -22.51 16.00
N GLY A 182 9.54 -22.53 14.84
CA GLY A 182 10.87 -21.96 14.67
C GLY A 182 10.84 -20.45 14.58
N HIS A 183 11.89 -19.81 15.10
CA HIS A 183 12.07 -18.37 14.98
C HIS A 183 12.57 -18.01 13.57
N PRO A 184 11.82 -17.19 12.79
CA PRO A 184 12.18 -16.86 11.42
C PRO A 184 13.49 -16.05 11.37
N SER A 185 14.37 -16.35 10.42
CA SER A 185 15.64 -15.64 10.25
C SER A 185 15.49 -14.56 9.17
N LEU A 186 14.91 -14.93 8.03
CA LEU A 186 14.75 -14.07 6.85
C LEU A 186 13.32 -13.54 6.69
N GLY A 187 12.34 -14.19 7.28
CA GLY A 187 10.94 -13.78 7.22
C GLY A 187 10.64 -12.55 8.05
N ARG A 188 9.83 -11.64 7.51
CA ARG A 188 9.26 -10.51 8.28
C ARG A 188 7.75 -10.45 8.14
N PHE A 189 7.13 -9.97 9.21
CA PHE A 189 5.81 -9.36 9.16
C PHE A 189 5.95 -7.90 8.79
N HIS A 190 4.97 -7.38 8.05
CA HIS A 190 4.94 -5.99 7.59
C HIS A 190 3.65 -5.31 8.05
N GLY A 191 3.79 -4.25 8.83
CA GLY A 191 2.69 -3.39 9.30
C GLY A 191 2.61 -2.12 8.47
N PHE A 192 1.39 -1.65 8.21
CA PHE A 192 1.13 -0.42 7.45
C PHE A 192 0.20 0.49 8.23
N SER A 193 0.54 1.77 8.29
CA SER A 193 -0.32 2.77 8.93
C SER A 193 -0.30 4.09 8.17
N ALA A 194 -1.33 4.90 8.38
CA ALA A 194 -1.40 6.22 7.79
C ALA A 194 -2.28 7.17 8.62
N SER A 195 -2.01 8.46 8.53
CA SER A 195 -2.87 9.53 9.04
C SER A 195 -3.09 10.59 7.96
N GLY A 196 -4.22 11.28 8.01
CA GLY A 196 -4.53 12.41 7.14
C GLY A 196 -4.75 12.06 5.66
N ILE A 197 -4.99 10.79 5.32
CA ILE A 197 -5.26 10.33 3.93
C ILE A 197 -6.59 9.60 3.82
N THR A 198 -7.13 9.49 2.61
CA THR A 198 -8.34 8.71 2.32
C THR A 198 -8.03 7.20 2.25
N LEU A 199 -9.06 6.36 2.39
CA LEU A 199 -8.93 4.90 2.20
C LEU A 199 -8.52 4.53 0.77
N ALA A 200 -8.99 5.29 -0.22
CA ALA A 200 -8.62 5.08 -1.61
C ALA A 200 -7.13 5.36 -1.84
N GLU A 201 -6.60 6.46 -1.27
CA GLU A 201 -5.16 6.76 -1.31
C GLU A 201 -4.36 5.68 -0.60
N PHE A 202 -4.75 5.27 0.62
CA PHE A 202 -4.10 4.18 1.34
C PHE A 202 -4.05 2.89 0.52
N THR A 203 -5.20 2.49 -0.04
CA THR A 203 -5.31 1.28 -0.86
C THR A 203 -4.39 1.35 -2.07
N LYS A 204 -4.33 2.51 -2.75
CA LYS A 204 -3.46 2.71 -3.92
C LYS A 204 -1.98 2.67 -3.55
N ILE A 205 -1.58 3.22 -2.39
CA ILE A 205 -0.20 3.11 -1.89
C ILE A 205 0.14 1.64 -1.65
N VAL A 206 -0.67 0.91 -0.88
CA VAL A 206 -0.42 -0.49 -0.52
C VAL A 206 -0.42 -1.40 -1.75
N GLN A 207 -1.28 -1.15 -2.74
CA GLN A 207 -1.28 -1.89 -4.01
C GLN A 207 -0.03 -1.64 -4.86
N SER A 208 0.67 -0.54 -4.63
CA SER A 208 1.90 -0.16 -5.33
C SER A 208 3.18 -0.68 -4.65
N LEU A 209 3.05 -1.37 -3.52
CA LEU A 209 4.19 -1.90 -2.79
C LEU A 209 4.93 -2.95 -3.62
N HIS A 210 6.24 -2.84 -3.64
CA HIS A 210 7.12 -3.79 -4.30
C HIS A 210 8.41 -3.95 -3.48
N PRO A 211 9.05 -5.14 -3.54
CA PRO A 211 10.26 -5.39 -2.81
C PRO A 211 11.43 -4.60 -3.41
N ILE A 212 12.29 -4.05 -2.54
CA ILE A 212 13.51 -3.35 -2.93
C ILE A 212 14.66 -4.35 -3.10
N GLY A 213 15.53 -4.15 -4.09
CA GLY A 213 16.75 -4.97 -4.27
C GLY A 213 16.54 -6.37 -4.88
N HIS A 214 15.31 -6.84 -5.06
CA HIS A 214 15.00 -8.17 -5.62
C HIS A 214 14.94 -8.22 -7.17
N GLU A 215 15.71 -7.41 -7.89
CA GLU A 215 15.84 -7.56 -9.36
C GLU A 215 16.49 -8.90 -9.76
N LYS A 216 17.14 -9.60 -8.81
CA LYS A 216 17.86 -10.84 -9.08
C LYS A 216 17.13 -12.14 -8.67
N ALA A 217 15.98 -12.05 -8.00
CA ALA A 217 15.28 -13.22 -7.43
C ALA A 217 13.97 -13.61 -8.17
N ALA A 218 13.63 -12.94 -9.26
CA ALA A 218 12.43 -13.27 -10.06
C ALA A 218 12.68 -14.31 -11.18
N THR A 219 13.84 -14.97 -11.19
CA THR A 219 14.14 -16.09 -12.11
C THR A 219 14.04 -17.44 -11.40
N SER A 220 12.97 -17.67 -10.64
CA SER A 220 12.57 -19.02 -10.17
C SER A 220 11.11 -19.04 -9.74
N ALA A 221 10.19 -18.80 -10.67
CA ALA A 221 8.80 -19.23 -10.53
C ALA A 221 8.24 -19.59 -11.91
N THR A 222 8.17 -20.90 -12.14
CA THR A 222 7.17 -21.64 -12.92
C THR A 222 6.86 -21.13 -14.34
N ALA A 223 7.28 -21.93 -15.33
CA ALA A 223 6.70 -21.94 -16.67
C ALA A 223 5.19 -22.16 -16.58
N ALA A 224 4.40 -21.10 -16.83
CA ALA A 224 2.96 -21.19 -16.95
C ALA A 224 2.55 -20.79 -18.38
N ALA A 225 2.10 -21.81 -19.09
CA ALA A 225 1.13 -21.85 -20.19
C ALA A 225 1.03 -20.62 -21.11
N ALA A 226 1.26 -20.88 -22.39
CA ALA A 226 0.77 -20.10 -23.51
C ALA A 226 -0.73 -19.79 -23.33
N GLN A 227 -1.04 -18.58 -22.90
CA GLN A 227 -2.34 -17.97 -23.10
C GLN A 227 -2.18 -16.83 -24.08
N SER A 228 -3.00 -16.86 -25.12
CA SER A 228 -3.29 -15.76 -26.03
C SER A 228 -3.84 -14.57 -25.23
N SER A 229 -2.96 -13.81 -24.59
CA SER A 229 -3.32 -12.57 -23.90
C SER A 229 -3.53 -11.50 -24.96
N ALA A 230 -4.75 -10.95 -25.00
CA ALA A 230 -5.01 -9.66 -25.62
C ALA A 230 -3.90 -8.69 -25.19
N LEU A 231 -3.22 -8.07 -26.15
CA LEU A 231 -2.10 -7.17 -25.88
C LEU A 231 -2.62 -5.98 -25.06
N LYS A 232 -2.28 -5.94 -23.76
CA LYS A 232 -2.65 -4.88 -22.82
C LYS A 232 -1.44 -3.98 -22.60
N ILE A 233 -1.35 -2.92 -23.40
CA ILE A 233 -0.27 -1.94 -23.30
C ILE A 233 -0.88 -0.54 -23.20
N HIS A 234 -0.24 0.36 -22.47
CA HIS A 234 -0.73 1.73 -22.39
C HIS A 234 -0.52 2.45 -23.74
N PRO A 235 -1.51 3.14 -24.35
CA PRO A 235 -1.34 3.74 -25.68
C PRO A 235 -0.17 4.72 -25.79
N LYS A 236 0.15 5.48 -24.72
CA LYS A 236 1.36 6.34 -24.69
C LYS A 236 2.69 5.61 -24.87
N VAL A 237 2.77 4.28 -24.73
CA VAL A 237 3.99 3.49 -24.96
C VAL A 237 4.53 3.74 -26.36
N PHE A 238 3.64 3.91 -27.33
CA PHE A 238 4.04 4.12 -28.71
C PHE A 238 4.81 5.45 -28.90
N ASN A 239 4.61 6.47 -28.04
CA ASN A 239 5.37 7.73 -28.12
C ASN A 239 6.85 7.57 -27.81
N MET A 240 7.24 6.47 -27.15
CA MET A 240 8.65 6.17 -26.88
C MET A 240 9.36 5.57 -28.10
N ILE A 241 8.63 5.28 -29.18
CA ILE A 241 9.19 4.76 -30.42
C ILE A 241 9.66 5.97 -31.24
N ASP A 242 10.92 6.37 -31.05
CA ASP A 242 11.51 7.62 -31.56
C ASP A 242 11.45 7.82 -33.08
N CYS A 243 11.13 6.78 -33.85
CA CYS A 243 10.96 6.85 -35.32
C CYS A 243 9.51 6.97 -35.78
N TRP A 244 8.57 7.24 -34.87
CA TRP A 244 7.18 7.48 -35.23
C TRP A 244 6.97 8.82 -35.98
N ILE A 245 7.93 9.76 -35.85
CA ILE A 245 7.81 11.14 -36.36
C ILE A 245 8.81 11.43 -37.51
N SER A 246 9.76 10.53 -37.81
CA SER A 246 10.85 10.80 -38.77
C SER A 246 10.97 9.74 -39.87
N ASP A 247 11.15 10.20 -41.11
CA ASP A 247 11.28 9.41 -42.34
C ASP A 247 12.62 8.65 -42.41
N SER A 248 12.85 7.67 -41.54
CA SER A 248 14.07 6.83 -41.64
C SER A 248 13.88 5.71 -42.66
N GLU A 249 14.78 5.60 -43.64
CA GLU A 249 14.82 4.52 -44.66
C GLU A 249 14.99 3.10 -44.07
N SER A 250 15.29 2.97 -42.79
CA SER A 250 15.50 1.68 -42.11
C SER A 250 14.60 1.53 -40.88
N PRO A 251 14.07 0.32 -40.61
CA PRO A 251 13.23 0.07 -39.45
C PRO A 251 14.03 0.27 -38.15
N VAL A 252 13.59 1.20 -37.31
CA VAL A 252 14.14 1.36 -35.96
C VAL A 252 13.36 0.47 -34.99
N VAL A 253 14.11 -0.39 -34.31
CA VAL A 253 13.57 -1.27 -33.26
C VAL A 253 13.69 -0.54 -31.94
N THR A 254 12.56 -0.27 -31.31
CA THR A 254 12.51 0.23 -29.93
C THR A 254 12.08 -0.90 -29.01
N GLU A 255 12.92 -1.20 -28.02
CA GLU A 255 12.59 -2.15 -26.95
C GLU A 255 12.09 -1.39 -25.72
N ILE A 256 10.88 -1.70 -25.31
CA ILE A 256 10.22 -1.06 -24.18
C ILE A 256 9.95 -2.12 -23.12
N ASN A 257 10.46 -1.90 -21.92
CA ASN A 257 10.13 -2.74 -20.78
C ASN A 257 8.74 -2.37 -20.26
N LEU A 258 7.74 -3.21 -20.53
CA LEU A 258 6.36 -2.97 -20.10
C LEU A 258 6.21 -3.01 -18.58
N ASP A 259 7.07 -3.74 -17.86
CA ASP A 259 7.07 -3.72 -16.40
C ASP A 259 7.53 -2.36 -15.87
N ALA A 260 8.44 -1.69 -16.59
CA ALA A 260 8.86 -0.33 -16.26
C ALA A 260 7.78 0.72 -16.62
N VAL A 261 7.07 0.51 -17.73
CA VAL A 261 5.91 1.33 -18.12
C VAL A 261 4.79 1.23 -17.08
N GLU A 262 4.45 0.00 -16.68
CA GLU A 262 3.42 -0.26 -15.66
C GLU A 262 3.78 0.38 -14.31
N LYS A 263 5.07 0.35 -13.93
CA LYS A 263 5.57 1.02 -12.72
C LYS A 263 5.61 2.54 -12.82
N ASN A 264 5.62 3.12 -14.02
CA ASN A 264 5.62 4.58 -14.24
C ASN A 264 4.19 5.12 -14.37
N GLY A 265 3.40 4.97 -13.31
CA GLY A 265 2.00 5.42 -13.27
C GLY A 265 1.80 6.94 -13.39
N ASN A 266 2.86 7.75 -13.21
CA ASN A 266 2.80 9.20 -13.40
C ASN A 266 2.66 9.57 -14.89
N GLN A 267 3.36 8.85 -15.77
CA GLN A 267 3.33 9.10 -17.22
C GLN A 267 2.31 8.20 -17.94
N PHE A 268 2.10 6.97 -17.43
CA PHE A 268 1.27 5.92 -18.02
C PHE A 268 0.09 5.54 -17.11
N ASN A 269 -0.71 6.53 -16.70
CA ASN A 269 -1.89 6.28 -15.87
C ASN A 269 -2.95 5.46 -16.62
N THR A 270 -3.31 4.29 -16.08
CA THR A 270 -4.32 3.40 -16.64
C THR A 270 -5.76 3.83 -16.39
N ASP A 271 -6.01 4.75 -15.44
CA ASP A 271 -7.36 5.22 -15.09
C ASP A 271 -8.09 5.88 -16.28
N ASP A 272 -7.33 6.51 -17.17
CA ASP A 272 -7.86 7.16 -18.36
C ASP A 272 -7.83 6.26 -19.61
N VAL A 273 -7.31 5.04 -19.50
CA VAL A 273 -7.28 4.06 -20.57
C VAL A 273 -8.63 3.34 -20.63
N LYS A 274 -9.36 3.53 -21.73
CA LYS A 274 -10.69 2.96 -21.94
C LYS A 274 -10.72 2.11 -23.20
N ALA A 275 -11.50 1.05 -23.16
CA ALA A 275 -11.89 0.33 -24.37
C ALA A 275 -12.92 1.17 -25.14
N ASP A 276 -12.69 1.35 -26.44
CA ASP A 276 -13.51 2.10 -27.39
C ASP A 276 -13.72 1.23 -28.63
N GLY A 277 -14.63 0.25 -28.51
CA GLY A 277 -14.82 -0.79 -29.53
C GLY A 277 -13.58 -1.69 -29.66
N GLU A 278 -12.99 -1.75 -30.86
CA GLU A 278 -11.74 -2.47 -31.13
C GLU A 278 -10.49 -1.72 -30.61
N TRP A 279 -10.65 -0.49 -30.15
CA TRP A 279 -9.56 0.38 -29.75
C TRP A 279 -9.35 0.37 -28.24
N THR A 280 -8.10 0.46 -27.84
CA THR A 280 -7.69 0.85 -26.49
C THR A 280 -7.22 2.29 -26.56
N ARG A 281 -7.90 3.20 -25.85
CA ARG A 281 -7.77 4.65 -25.99
C ARG A 281 -7.39 5.30 -24.67
N CYS A 282 -6.50 6.28 -24.70
CA CYS A 282 -6.25 7.23 -23.60
C CYS A 282 -6.31 8.67 -24.11
N PRO A 283 -6.61 9.66 -23.27
CA PRO A 283 -6.49 11.07 -23.61
C PRO A 283 -5.02 11.46 -23.79
N THR A 284 -4.77 12.51 -24.57
CA THR A 284 -3.44 13.15 -24.62
C THR A 284 -3.24 14.04 -23.39
N SER A 285 -1.99 14.25 -23.00
CA SER A 285 -1.66 15.15 -21.89
C SER A 285 -1.94 16.62 -22.23
N GLU A 286 -2.07 16.95 -23.51
CA GLU A 286 -2.16 18.33 -24.02
C GLU A 286 -3.60 18.83 -24.17
N SER A 287 -4.58 17.95 -24.35
CA SER A 287 -5.99 18.35 -24.46
C SER A 287 -6.93 17.23 -24.02
N LYS A 288 -8.06 17.62 -23.40
CA LYS A 288 -9.13 16.66 -23.02
C LYS A 288 -9.90 16.10 -24.22
N GLU A 289 -9.79 16.75 -25.38
CA GLU A 289 -10.44 16.36 -26.63
C GLU A 289 -9.53 15.47 -27.50
N GLY A 290 -8.21 15.57 -27.30
CA GLY A 290 -7.22 14.74 -27.96
C GLY A 290 -7.18 13.30 -27.42
N PHE A 291 -6.67 12.40 -28.24
CA PHE A 291 -6.56 11.00 -27.87
C PHE A 291 -5.38 10.31 -28.53
N MET A 292 -4.96 9.24 -27.86
CA MET A 292 -4.03 8.24 -28.35
C MET A 292 -4.73 6.89 -28.24
N ARG A 293 -4.76 6.12 -29.32
CA ARG A 293 -5.42 4.81 -29.31
C ARG A 293 -4.69 3.80 -30.16
N TYR A 294 -4.82 2.53 -29.82
CA TYR A 294 -4.34 1.44 -30.66
C TYR A 294 -5.36 0.32 -30.78
N ARG A 295 -5.28 -0.46 -31.86
CA ARG A 295 -5.99 -1.72 -32.02
C ARG A 295 -5.07 -2.78 -32.60
N VAL A 296 -5.30 -4.03 -32.22
CA VAL A 296 -4.55 -5.18 -32.76
C VAL A 296 -5.25 -5.64 -34.03
N LEU A 297 -4.55 -5.58 -35.17
CA LEU A 297 -5.06 -6.03 -36.47
C LEU A 297 -4.82 -7.52 -36.69
N GLU A 298 -3.64 -8.02 -36.31
CA GLU A 298 -3.27 -9.42 -36.44
C GLU A 298 -2.48 -9.86 -35.20
N SER A 299 -2.69 -11.10 -34.75
CA SER A 299 -1.90 -11.70 -33.67
C SER A 299 -1.50 -13.14 -34.04
N LYS A 300 -0.20 -13.45 -33.92
CA LYS A 300 0.33 -14.79 -34.17
C LYS A 300 1.37 -15.14 -33.10
N GLY A 301 0.93 -15.92 -32.11
CA GLY A 301 1.75 -16.24 -30.94
C GLY A 301 2.12 -14.96 -30.21
N ASN A 302 3.41 -14.63 -30.20
CA ASN A 302 3.94 -13.44 -29.54
C ASN A 302 4.23 -12.25 -30.48
N HIS A 303 3.76 -12.31 -31.72
CA HIS A 303 3.87 -11.24 -32.71
C HIS A 303 2.52 -10.58 -32.93
N TYR A 304 2.51 -9.25 -33.03
CA TYR A 304 1.30 -8.45 -33.20
C TYR A 304 1.50 -7.42 -34.30
N LYS A 305 0.49 -7.26 -35.15
CA LYS A 305 0.36 -6.12 -36.05
C LYS A 305 -0.64 -5.16 -35.45
N ILE A 306 -0.24 -3.91 -35.25
CA ILE A 306 -0.99 -2.93 -34.48
C ILE A 306 -1.18 -1.68 -35.31
N GLU A 307 -2.40 -1.15 -35.31
CA GLU A 307 -2.67 0.20 -35.79
C GLU A 307 -2.74 1.15 -34.60
N CYS A 308 -1.98 2.25 -34.67
CA CYS A 308 -1.97 3.30 -33.67
C CYS A 308 -2.48 4.59 -34.29
N GLN A 309 -3.26 5.36 -33.52
CA GLN A 309 -3.76 6.66 -33.93
C GLN A 309 -3.55 7.71 -32.84
N GLU A 310 -3.19 8.91 -33.27
CA GLU A 310 -2.98 10.06 -32.41
C GLU A 310 -3.76 11.27 -32.96
N ASN A 311 -4.40 12.00 -32.04
CA ASN A 311 -5.02 13.28 -32.29
C ASN A 311 -4.72 14.23 -31.12
N GLY A 312 -4.11 15.38 -31.40
CA GLY A 312 -3.75 16.39 -30.39
C GLY A 312 -4.93 17.22 -29.83
N GLY A 313 -6.17 16.95 -30.25
CA GLY A 313 -7.38 17.74 -29.92
C GLY A 313 -7.85 18.65 -31.05
N GLY A 314 -7.49 18.33 -32.29
CA GLY A 314 -7.89 19.08 -33.49
C GLY A 314 -8.59 18.19 -34.52
N THR A 315 -8.74 18.68 -35.75
CA THR A 315 -9.37 17.90 -36.84
C THR A 315 -8.43 16.87 -37.46
N LEU A 316 -7.12 17.00 -37.27
CA LEU A 316 -6.12 16.09 -37.82
C LEU A 316 -5.93 14.88 -36.91
N THR A 317 -6.09 13.68 -37.48
CA THR A 317 -5.77 12.41 -36.83
C THR A 317 -4.71 11.70 -37.66
N THR A 318 -3.59 11.34 -37.04
CA THR A 318 -2.52 10.58 -37.68
C THR A 318 -2.70 9.09 -37.36
N ALA A 319 -2.53 8.22 -38.34
CA ALA A 319 -2.57 6.77 -38.17
C ALA A 319 -1.24 6.14 -38.59
N SER A 320 -0.86 5.03 -37.98
CA SER A 320 0.38 4.31 -38.30
C SER A 320 0.24 2.83 -38.04
N LEU A 321 0.95 2.02 -38.83
CA LEU A 321 0.99 0.57 -38.68
C LEU A 321 2.35 0.16 -38.11
N SER A 322 2.31 -0.78 -37.16
CA SER A 322 3.53 -1.32 -36.56
C SER A 322 3.46 -2.84 -36.48
N SER A 323 4.63 -3.46 -36.57
CA SER A 323 4.82 -4.86 -36.21
C SER A 323 5.58 -4.91 -34.90
N SER A 324 5.12 -5.74 -33.97
CA SER A 324 5.72 -5.84 -32.64
C SER A 324 5.82 -7.28 -32.18
N ARG A 325 6.72 -7.49 -31.22
CA ARG A 325 6.93 -8.77 -30.56
C ARG A 325 6.97 -8.56 -29.06
N LEU A 326 6.19 -9.37 -28.34
CA LEU A 326 6.17 -9.39 -26.88
C LEU A 326 6.95 -10.59 -26.36
N LYS A 327 7.95 -10.40 -25.50
CA LYS A 327 8.66 -11.51 -24.86
C LYS A 327 9.12 -11.10 -23.47
N ASN A 328 8.68 -11.84 -22.45
CA ASN A 328 9.11 -11.65 -21.05
C ASN A 328 9.00 -10.17 -20.58
N GLY A 329 7.84 -9.53 -20.81
CA GLY A 329 7.62 -8.12 -20.44
C GLY A 329 8.28 -7.10 -21.37
N ILE A 330 9.12 -7.53 -22.33
CA ILE A 330 9.73 -6.64 -23.32
C ILE A 330 8.84 -6.57 -24.56
N PHE A 331 8.43 -5.35 -24.89
CA PHE A 331 7.73 -4.99 -26.11
C PHE A 331 8.73 -4.41 -27.10
N ALA A 332 9.10 -5.19 -28.11
CA ALA A 332 9.92 -4.74 -29.21
C ALA A 332 9.01 -4.34 -30.37
N ALA A 333 9.03 -3.07 -30.76
CA ALA A 333 8.21 -2.57 -31.86
C ALA A 333 9.07 -2.02 -32.99
N THR A 334 8.58 -2.22 -34.20
CA THR A 334 9.12 -1.67 -35.44
C THR A 334 8.03 -0.85 -36.11
N ALA A 335 8.31 0.43 -36.31
CA ALA A 335 7.44 1.32 -37.06
C ALA A 335 7.80 1.26 -38.55
N SER A 336 6.80 1.16 -39.41
CA SER A 336 6.91 1.40 -40.85
C SER A 336 5.77 2.33 -41.23
N ARG A 337 6.08 3.48 -41.84
CA ARG A 337 5.04 4.38 -42.36
C ARG A 337 4.56 3.93 -43.73
#